data_AF-A0A821TKQ4-F1
#
_entry.id   AF-A0A821TKQ4-F1
#
_cell.length_a   1.000
_cell.length_b   1.000
_cell.length_c   1.000
_cell.angle_alpha   90.00
_cell.angle_beta   90.00
_cell.angle_gamma   90.00
#
_symmetry.space_group_name_H-M   'P 1'
#
loop_
_entity.id
_entity.type
_entity.pdbx_description
1 polymer ?
#
loop_
_entity_poly.entity_id
_entity_poly.type
_entity_poly.pdbx_seq_one_letter_code
_entity_poly.pdbx_strand_id
1 'polypeptide(L)'
;MIDDYKASINAWIRWLAFTSTSRDRGQAENFGSNTLFIIKLLGRYIHMSDISSISYFPHEQEVLLDAGTIFKVEKVEYNSTSRKYLVHLETGSNSIKINTANA
;
A
#
# COMPACT_ATOMS: atom_id res chain seq x y z
N MET A 1 8.66 -11.59 6.50
CA MET A 1 8.10 -10.29 6.07
C MET A 1 8.65 -9.86 4.72
N ILE A 2 9.91 -9.40 4.58
CA ILE A 2 10.38 -8.94 3.25
C ILE A 2 10.47 -10.07 2.23
N ASP A 3 10.85 -11.28 2.65
CA ASP A 3 10.96 -12.43 1.75
C ASP A 3 9.59 -12.88 1.23
N ASP A 4 8.51 -12.66 2.01
CA ASP A 4 7.13 -12.92 1.55
C ASP A 4 6.77 -12.00 0.38
N TYR A 5 7.18 -10.72 0.44
CA TYR A 5 7.01 -9.79 -0.68
C TYR A 5 7.87 -10.16 -1.88
N LYS A 6 9.11 -10.62 -1.67
CA LYS A 6 9.97 -11.10 -2.78
C LYS A 6 9.36 -12.32 -3.46
N ALA A 7 8.84 -13.26 -2.69
CA ALA A 7 8.16 -14.45 -3.21
C ALA A 7 6.83 -14.11 -3.91
N SER A 8 6.24 -12.97 -3.60
CA SER A 8 4.96 -12.52 -4.15
C SER A 8 5.09 -11.57 -5.35
N ILE A 9 6.29 -11.37 -5.91
CA ILE A 9 6.46 -10.53 -7.12
C ILE A 9 5.57 -11.09 -8.24
N ASN A 10 4.82 -10.20 -8.90
CA ASN A 10 3.74 -10.46 -9.86
C ASN A 10 2.48 -11.15 -9.31
N ALA A 11 2.41 -11.43 -8.02
CA ALA A 11 1.21 -11.95 -7.35
C ALA A 11 0.38 -10.81 -6.73
N TRP A 12 -0.89 -11.13 -6.46
CA TRP A 12 -1.81 -10.26 -5.74
C TRP A 12 -1.77 -10.58 -4.25
N ILE A 13 -1.62 -9.55 -3.43
CA ILE A 13 -1.66 -9.62 -1.97
C ILE A 13 -2.79 -8.76 -1.42
N ARG A 14 -3.24 -9.06 -0.21
CA ARG A 14 -4.28 -8.31 0.48
C ARG A 14 -3.77 -7.83 1.83
N TRP A 15 -3.90 -6.54 2.10
CA TRP A 15 -3.72 -5.99 3.44
C TRP A 15 -5.06 -5.98 4.16
N LEU A 16 -5.14 -6.67 5.30
CA LEU A 16 -6.40 -6.87 6.01
C LEU A 16 -6.78 -5.68 6.90
N ALA A 17 -5.82 -4.88 7.33
CA ALA A 17 -6.05 -3.73 8.20
C ALA A 17 -6.20 -2.44 7.38
N PHE A 18 -6.87 -1.45 7.97
CA PHE A 18 -6.70 -0.07 7.53
C PHE A 18 -5.22 0.30 7.58
N THR A 19 -4.72 0.95 6.54
CA THR A 19 -3.31 1.28 6.43
C THR A 19 -3.15 2.77 6.14
N SER A 20 -2.53 3.47 7.09
CA SER A 20 -2.16 4.86 6.91
C SER A 20 -1.00 4.97 5.91
N THR A 21 -1.11 5.89 4.97
CA THR A 21 -0.08 6.18 3.97
C THR A 21 0.07 7.69 3.81
N SER A 22 1.19 8.14 3.24
CA SER A 22 1.43 9.57 2.98
C SER A 22 1.66 9.80 1.49
N ARG A 23 1.16 10.93 0.98
CA ARG A 23 1.54 11.44 -0.35
C ARG A 23 2.95 12.04 -0.36
N ASP A 24 3.46 12.41 0.80
CA ASP A 24 4.82 12.93 0.96
C ASP A 24 5.78 11.78 1.30
N ARG A 25 6.69 11.51 0.38
CA ARG A 25 7.71 10.48 0.55
C ARG A 25 8.60 10.77 1.76
N GLY A 26 8.97 12.03 2.01
CA GLY A 26 9.81 12.41 3.14
C GLY A 26 9.12 12.10 4.46
N GLN A 27 7.81 12.36 4.54
CA GLN A 27 7.01 11.97 5.70
C GLN A 27 6.97 10.44 5.86
N ALA A 28 6.67 9.69 4.80
CA ALA A 28 6.67 8.22 4.84
C ALA A 28 8.03 7.63 5.25
N GLU A 29 9.15 8.25 4.84
CA GLU A 29 10.49 7.81 5.19
C GLU A 29 10.84 8.01 6.68
N ASN A 30 10.13 8.91 7.38
CA ASN A 30 10.26 9.09 8.83
C ASN A 30 9.60 7.94 9.61
N PHE A 31 8.73 7.15 8.96
CA PHE A 31 8.10 5.98 9.55
C PHE A 31 8.83 4.67 9.17
N GLY A 32 8.95 3.77 10.14
CA GLY A 32 9.59 2.47 9.97
C GLY A 32 11.10 2.54 9.73
N SER A 33 11.81 1.46 10.11
CA SER A 33 13.28 1.44 10.09
C SER A 33 13.89 0.79 8.84
N ASN A 34 13.20 -0.15 8.18
CA ASN A 34 13.83 -1.03 7.20
C ASN A 34 13.08 -1.18 5.86
N THR A 35 11.85 -0.67 5.75
CA THR A 35 11.00 -0.88 4.56
C THR A 35 10.24 0.39 4.24
N LEU A 36 10.13 0.72 2.96
CA LEU A 36 9.27 1.76 2.42
C LEU A 36 8.35 1.15 1.36
N PHE A 37 7.04 1.32 1.53
CA PHE A 37 6.05 0.90 0.55
C PHE A 37 5.78 2.07 -0.42
N ILE A 38 5.95 1.82 -1.70
CA ILE A 38 5.68 2.77 -2.77
C ILE A 38 4.44 2.29 -3.49
N ILE A 39 3.32 2.98 -3.28
CA ILE A 39 2.01 2.53 -3.72
C ILE A 39 1.54 3.40 -4.87
N LYS A 40 1.34 2.78 -6.03
CA LYS A 40 0.71 3.40 -7.18
C LYS A 40 -0.77 3.08 -7.18
N LEU A 41 -1.57 4.15 -7.10
CA LEU A 41 -3.02 4.08 -7.03
C LEU A 41 -3.59 4.16 -8.45
N LEU A 42 -4.23 3.09 -8.92
CA LEU A 42 -4.86 2.98 -10.24
C LEU A 42 -6.39 2.85 -10.12
N GLY A 43 -7.14 3.74 -10.78
CA GLY A 43 -8.57 3.56 -11.08
C GLY A 43 -9.57 4.25 -10.15
N ARG A 44 -10.87 4.12 -10.48
CA ARG A 44 -12.01 4.87 -9.88
C ARG A 44 -12.64 4.23 -8.63
N TYR A 45 -12.23 3.03 -8.23
CA TYR A 45 -12.83 2.26 -7.13
C TYR A 45 -11.85 2.03 -5.99
N ILE A 46 -11.07 3.06 -5.65
CA ILE A 46 -10.08 2.92 -4.60
C ILE A 46 -10.70 3.34 -3.28
N HIS A 47 -10.89 2.33 -2.44
CA HIS A 47 -11.24 2.41 -1.04
C HIS A 47 -10.12 3.12 -0.26
N MET A 48 -10.02 4.43 -0.47
CA MET A 48 -9.11 5.31 0.23
C MET A 48 -9.81 6.61 0.60
N SER A 49 -9.31 7.26 1.63
CA SER A 49 -9.74 8.61 2.01
C SER A 49 -8.52 9.51 2.19
N ASP A 50 -8.49 10.64 1.49
CA ASP A 50 -7.60 11.75 1.86
C ASP A 50 -8.15 12.35 3.15
N ILE A 51 -7.45 12.08 4.26
CA ILE A 51 -7.85 12.54 5.58
C ILE A 51 -6.95 13.67 6.08
N SER A 52 -6.09 14.22 5.23
CA SER A 52 -5.17 15.31 5.60
C SER A 52 -5.89 16.54 6.19
N SER A 53 -7.13 16.82 5.75
CA SER A 53 -7.92 17.95 6.25
C SER A 53 -8.55 17.75 7.63
N ILE A 54 -8.70 16.51 8.08
CA ILE A 54 -9.33 16.14 9.36
C ILE A 54 -8.35 15.46 10.33
N SER A 55 -7.16 15.10 9.86
CA SER A 55 -6.11 14.48 10.66
C SER A 55 -5.57 15.45 11.71
N TYR A 56 -5.17 14.91 12.85
CA TYR A 56 -4.47 15.67 13.88
C TYR A 56 -3.11 16.19 13.38
N PHE A 57 -2.52 15.54 12.36
CA PHE A 57 -1.27 15.93 11.71
C PHE A 57 -1.44 16.21 10.21
N PRO A 58 -2.06 17.33 9.79
CA PRO A 58 -2.34 17.61 8.38
C PRO A 58 -1.11 17.60 7.46
N HIS A 59 0.05 17.99 8.00
CA HIS A 59 1.31 18.05 7.27
C HIS A 59 1.86 16.67 6.88
N GLU A 60 1.36 15.59 7.47
CA GLU A 60 1.69 14.21 7.05
C GLU A 60 1.02 13.84 5.73
N GLN A 61 0.09 14.65 5.23
CA GLN A 61 -0.60 14.42 3.95
C GLN A 61 -1.19 13.02 3.85
N GLU A 62 -1.83 12.59 4.92
CA GLU A 62 -2.30 11.23 5.11
C GLU A 62 -3.41 10.84 4.12
N VAL A 63 -3.23 9.67 3.52
CA VAL A 63 -4.24 8.94 2.75
C VAL A 63 -4.44 7.61 3.45
N LEU A 64 -5.65 7.39 3.97
CA LEU A 64 -6.02 6.15 4.63
C LEU A 64 -6.51 5.15 3.58
N LEU A 65 -5.92 3.96 3.53
CA LEU A 65 -6.40 2.84 2.73
C LEU A 65 -7.34 1.97 3.58
N ASP A 66 -8.45 1.54 3.00
CA ASP A 66 -9.40 0.67 3.71
C ASP A 66 -8.81 -0.72 3.98
N ALA A 67 -9.36 -1.35 5.01
CA ALA A 67 -9.18 -2.77 5.26
C ALA A 67 -9.55 -3.62 4.04
N GLY A 68 -8.68 -4.57 3.68
CA GLY A 68 -8.90 -5.49 2.57
C GLY A 68 -8.38 -4.98 1.22
N THR A 69 -7.65 -3.86 1.17
CA THR A 69 -7.04 -3.36 -0.06
C THR A 69 -6.12 -4.41 -0.69
N ILE A 70 -6.26 -4.58 -2.00
CA ILE A 70 -5.52 -5.60 -2.79
C ILE A 70 -4.50 -4.89 -3.68
N PHE A 71 -3.28 -5.41 -3.68
CA PHE A 71 -2.16 -4.88 -4.47
C PHE A 71 -1.51 -5.97 -5.29
N LYS A 72 -1.04 -5.63 -6.48
CA LYS A 72 -0.04 -6.40 -7.19
C LYS A 72 1.34 -5.98 -6.70
N VAL A 73 2.19 -6.94 -6.36
CA VAL A 73 3.59 -6.65 -6.00
C VAL A 73 4.40 -6.57 -7.28
N GLU A 74 4.83 -5.37 -7.65
CA GLU A 74 5.56 -5.15 -8.91
C GLU A 74 7.05 -5.42 -8.74
N LYS A 75 7.64 -4.96 -7.64
CA LYS A 75 9.08 -5.01 -7.44
C LYS A 75 9.43 -4.94 -5.96
N VAL A 76 10.50 -5.64 -5.59
CA VAL A 76 11.18 -5.45 -4.31
C VAL A 76 12.65 -5.19 -4.60
N GLU A 77 13.19 -4.10 -4.07
CA GLU A 77 14.60 -3.75 -4.21
C GLU A 77 15.18 -3.24 -2.91
N TYR A 78 16.50 -3.35 -2.75
CA TYR A 78 17.20 -2.78 -1.60
C TYR A 78 17.89 -1.48 -2.02
N ASN A 79 17.58 -0.39 -1.33
CA ASN A 79 18.27 0.88 -1.50
C ASN A 79 19.38 0.97 -0.45
N SER A 80 20.64 0.91 -0.90
CA SER A 80 21.81 0.94 -0.01
C SER A 80 22.05 2.30 0.64
N THR A 81 21.62 3.39 0.01
CA THR A 81 21.75 4.75 0.52
C THR A 81 20.82 4.98 1.72
N SER A 82 19.54 4.63 1.59
CA SER A 82 18.58 4.73 2.69
C SER A 82 18.60 3.52 3.62
N ARG A 83 19.32 2.45 3.24
CA ARG A 83 19.36 1.15 3.93
C ARG A 83 17.98 0.51 4.13
N LYS A 84 17.04 0.81 3.23
CA LYS A 84 15.66 0.29 3.27
C LYS A 84 15.37 -0.59 2.06
N TYR A 85 14.51 -1.58 2.26
CA TYR A 85 13.82 -2.24 1.16
C TYR A 85 12.71 -1.34 0.62
N LEU A 86 12.64 -1.20 -0.69
CA LEU A 86 11.54 -0.53 -1.38
C LEU A 86 10.63 -1.61 -1.96
N VAL A 87 9.37 -1.60 -1.54
CA VAL A 87 8.33 -2.52 -2.03
C VAL A 87 7.37 -1.72 -2.89
N HIS A 88 7.37 -1.98 -4.18
CA HIS A 88 6.51 -1.29 -5.15
C HIS A 88 5.22 -2.08 -5.33
N LEU A 89 4.11 -1.41 -5.04
CA LEU A 89 2.76 -1.96 -5.06
C LEU A 89 1.89 -1.17 -6.04
N GLU A 90 0.99 -1.87 -6.72
CA GLU A 90 -0.01 -1.24 -7.57
C GLU A 90 -1.41 -1.73 -7.19
N THR A 91 -2.37 -0.82 -7.00
CA THR A 91 -3.76 -1.24 -6.70
C THR A 91 -4.41 -1.84 -7.94
N GLY A 92 -5.13 -2.94 -7.75
CA GLY A 92 -5.85 -3.60 -8.83
C GLY A 92 -7.24 -3.03 -9.07
N SER A 93 -7.72 -3.14 -10.30
CA SER A 93 -9.11 -2.84 -10.68
C SER A 93 -10.08 -3.99 -10.40
N ASN A 94 -9.61 -5.10 -9.82
CA ASN A 94 -10.42 -6.31 -9.69
C ASN A 94 -11.37 -6.21 -8.50
N SER A 95 -12.62 -5.83 -8.80
CA SER A 95 -13.78 -6.33 -8.06
C SER A 95 -13.68 -7.86 -8.00
N ILE A 96 -13.43 -8.41 -6.81
CA ILE A 96 -13.64 -9.83 -6.57
C ILE A 96 -15.11 -10.10 -6.92
N LYS A 97 -15.34 -10.79 -8.04
CA LYS A 97 -16.65 -11.41 -8.28
C LYS A 97 -16.77 -12.52 -7.26
N ILE A 98 -17.46 -12.23 -6.16
CA ILE A 98 -17.89 -13.26 -5.23
C ILE A 98 -18.89 -14.10 -6.03
N ASN A 99 -18.48 -15.24 -6.55
CA ASN A 99 -19.42 -16.23 -7.04
C ASN A 99 -20.13 -16.78 -5.80
N THR A 100 -21.27 -16.19 -5.45
CA THR A 100 -22.27 -16.86 -4.61
C THR A 100 -22.89 -17.98 -5.45
N ALA A 101 -22.16 -19.07 -5.57
CA ALA A 101 -22.71 -20.35 -6.00
C ALA A 101 -23.27 -21.06 -4.76
N ASN A 102 -24.60 -21.11 -4.73
CA ASN A 102 -25.46 -22.09 -4.05
C ASN A 102 -25.59 -21.95 -2.52
N ALA A 103 -26.64 -21.23 -2.12
CA ALA A 103 -27.46 -21.56 -0.96
C ALA A 103 -28.70 -22.33 -1.45
#